data_AF-A0A536C0E3-F1
#
_entry.id   AF-A0A536C0E3-F1
#
_cell.length_a   1.000
_cell.length_b   1.000
_cell.length_c   1.000
_cell.angle_alpha   90.00
_cell.angle_beta   90.00
_cell.angle_gamma   90.00
#
_symmetry.space_group_name_H-M   'P 1'
#
loop_
_entity.id
_entity.type
_entity.pdbx_description
1 polymer ?
#
loop_
_entity_poly.entity_id
_entity_poly.type
_entity_poly.pdbx_seq_one_letter_code
_entity_poly.pdbx_strand_id
1 'polypeptide(L)'
;LQTAFWEYHGLQCGFCTPGMIMAATDLLARTQEPSDDEIRHAIEGNFCRCTGYQNIVTAIREAGRMMREGVTADRGATADRGATANRGATANRGATATAANDTGTSASAGAAG
;
A
#
# COMPACT_ATOMS: atom_id res chain seq x y z
N LEU A 1 0.51 -4.60 5.13
CA LEU A 1 0.48 -5.68 6.15
C LEU A 1 1.05 -7.00 5.65
N GLN A 2 0.43 -7.69 4.69
CA GLN A 2 0.94 -8.98 4.20
C GLN A 2 2.37 -8.90 3.67
N THR A 3 2.70 -7.85 2.94
CA THR A 3 4.07 -7.57 2.46
C THR A 3 5.07 -7.43 3.60
N ALA A 4 4.72 -6.73 4.68
CA ALA A 4 5.61 -6.61 5.82
C ALA A 4 5.83 -7.97 6.52
N PHE A 5 4.81 -8.82 6.61
CA PHE A 5 4.98 -10.19 7.12
C PHE A 5 5.95 -11.00 6.25
N TRP A 6 5.94 -10.79 4.94
CA TRP A 6 6.88 -11.41 4.01
C TRP A 6 8.30 -10.86 4.18
N GLU A 7 8.49 -9.55 4.12
CA GLU A 7 9.79 -8.88 4.15
C GLU A 7 10.50 -9.03 5.50
N TYR A 8 9.75 -9.00 6.60
CA TYR A 8 10.31 -9.03 7.97
C TYR A 8 10.24 -10.41 8.62
N HIS A 9 10.04 -11.46 7.81
CA HIS A 9 10.04 -12.84 8.28
C HIS A 9 9.05 -13.08 9.44
N GLY A 10 7.86 -12.47 9.33
CA GLY A 10 6.77 -12.54 10.29
C GLY A 10 6.00 -13.87 10.28
N LEU A 11 6.41 -14.84 9.46
CA LEU A 11 5.86 -16.19 9.45
C LEU A 11 6.92 -17.25 9.13
N GLN A 12 6.63 -18.49 9.54
CA GLN A 12 7.37 -19.69 9.11
C GLN A 12 6.38 -20.74 8.60
N CYS A 13 5.82 -21.59 9.47
CA CYS A 13 4.88 -22.65 9.08
C CYS A 13 3.54 -22.13 8.52
N GLY A 14 3.22 -20.85 8.70
CA GLY A 14 2.02 -20.21 8.15
C GLY A 14 0.72 -20.46 8.91
N PHE A 15 0.66 -21.42 9.84
CA PHE A 15 -0.60 -21.83 10.48
C PHE A 15 -1.27 -20.69 11.26
N CYS A 16 -0.51 -19.94 12.06
CA CYS A 16 -1.05 -18.82 12.84
C CYS A 16 -1.21 -17.52 12.03
N THR A 17 -0.67 -17.46 10.81
CA THR A 17 -0.55 -16.22 10.04
C THR A 17 -1.90 -15.56 9.72
N PRO A 18 -2.97 -16.30 9.34
CA PRO A 18 -4.28 -15.67 9.10
C PRO A 18 -4.82 -14.94 10.35
N GLY A 19 -4.75 -15.56 11.53
CA GLY A 19 -5.20 -14.95 12.78
C GLY A 19 -4.38 -13.71 13.16
N MET A 20 -3.06 -13.80 13.02
CA MET A 20 -2.15 -12.66 13.22
C MET A 20 -2.46 -11.48 12.31
N ILE A 21 -2.71 -11.74 11.02
CA ILE A 21 -3.05 -10.70 10.05
C ILE A 21 -4.37 -10.03 10.42
N MET A 22 -5.40 -10.78 10.81
CA MET A 22 -6.70 -10.21 11.16
C MET A 22 -6.62 -9.34 12.43
N ALA A 23 -5.96 -9.82 13.48
CA ALA A 23 -5.76 -9.04 14.71
C ALA A 23 -4.92 -7.77 14.47
N ALA A 24 -3.83 -7.89 13.70
CA ALA A 24 -3.02 -6.74 13.32
C ALA A 24 -3.76 -5.74 12.43
N THR A 25 -4.65 -6.22 11.55
CA THR A 25 -5.49 -5.35 10.71
C THR A 25 -6.43 -4.51 11.56
N ASP A 26 -7.07 -5.12 12.56
CA ASP A 26 -7.95 -4.41 13.50
C ASP A 26 -7.17 -3.36 14.34
N LEU A 27 -5.96 -3.70 14.80
CA LEU A 27 -5.08 -2.72 15.46
C LEU A 27 -4.74 -1.55 14.54
N LEU A 28 -4.27 -1.83 13.32
CA LEU A 28 -3.77 -0.81 12.39
C LEU A 28 -4.88 0.08 11.80
N ALA A 29 -6.13 -0.39 11.82
CA ALA A 29 -7.28 0.43 11.49
C ALA A 29 -7.53 1.55 12.52
N ARG A 30 -7.12 1.35 13.78
CA ARG A 30 -7.24 2.34 14.86
C ARG A 30 -6.02 3.25 14.96
N THR A 31 -4.83 2.68 14.84
CA THR A 31 -3.56 3.43 14.92
C THR A 31 -2.53 2.84 13.97
N GLN A 32 -1.96 3.67 13.10
CA GLN A 32 -0.90 3.26 12.19
C GLN A 32 0.51 3.42 12.80
N GLU A 33 0.61 3.83 14.07
CA GLU A 33 1.86 3.95 14.82
C GLU A 33 1.73 3.30 16.22
N PRO A 34 1.40 2.00 16.30
CA PRO A 34 1.32 1.32 17.58
C PRO A 34 2.71 1.12 18.19
N SER A 35 2.80 1.24 19.51
CA SER A 35 3.93 0.78 20.30
C SER A 35 4.01 -0.76 20.32
N ASP A 36 5.16 -1.31 20.70
CA ASP A 36 5.31 -2.77 20.75
C ASP A 36 4.40 -3.44 21.75
N ASP A 37 4.11 -2.77 22.87
CA ASP A 37 3.24 -3.32 23.90
C ASP A 37 1.79 -3.36 23.42
N GLU A 38 1.35 -2.33 22.68
CA GLU A 38 0.04 -2.35 22.00
C GLU A 38 -0.04 -3.45 20.95
N ILE A 39 1.04 -3.66 20.17
CA ILE A 39 1.10 -4.76 19.21
C ILE A 39 1.00 -6.11 19.92
N ARG A 40 1.80 -6.33 20.96
CA ARG A 40 1.82 -7.59 21.72
C ARG A 40 0.47 -7.87 22.36
N HIS A 41 -0.16 -6.87 22.94
CA HIS A 41 -1.49 -7.00 23.52
C HIS A 41 -2.53 -7.32 22.44
N ALA A 42 -2.51 -6.65 21.29
CA ALA A 42 -3.46 -6.90 20.20
C ALA A 42 -3.37 -8.33 19.64
N ILE A 43 -2.20 -8.96 19.70
CA ILE A 43 -1.99 -10.34 19.19
C ILE A 43 -1.96 -11.40 20.29
N GLU A 44 -2.23 -11.08 21.55
CA GLU A 44 -2.06 -12.00 22.69
C GLU A 44 -2.91 -13.28 22.58
N GLY A 45 -4.07 -13.19 21.91
CA GLY A 45 -4.94 -14.34 21.62
C GLY A 45 -4.52 -15.20 20.42
N ASN A 46 -3.47 -14.81 19.70
CA ASN A 46 -2.96 -15.54 18.53
C ASN A 46 -1.65 -16.25 18.89
N PHE A 47 -1.72 -17.57 19.13
CA PHE A 47 -0.53 -18.34 19.48
C PHE A 47 0.33 -18.66 18.25
N CYS A 48 1.64 -18.43 18.37
CA CYS A 48 2.63 -18.83 17.39
C CYS A 48 3.68 -19.74 18.03
N ARG A 49 3.98 -20.87 17.37
CA ARG A 49 5.03 -21.81 17.82
C ARG A 49 6.38 -21.59 17.15
N CYS A 50 6.41 -20.95 15.99
CA CYS A 50 7.61 -20.95 15.14
C CYS A 50 8.47 -19.69 15.26
N THR A 51 7.85 -18.49 15.34
CA THR A 51 8.58 -17.23 15.15
C THR A 51 9.18 -16.63 16.42
N GLY A 52 8.68 -17.01 17.60
CA GLY A 52 9.04 -16.34 18.87
C GLY A 52 8.51 -14.89 18.98
N TYR A 53 7.53 -14.52 18.16
CA TYR A 53 6.80 -13.25 18.13
C TYR A 53 7.58 -11.98 17.72
N GLN A 54 8.89 -11.88 17.95
CA GLN A 54 9.63 -10.63 17.67
C GLN A 54 9.49 -10.15 16.22
N ASN A 55 9.63 -11.06 15.24
CA ASN A 55 9.47 -10.71 13.83
C ASN A 55 8.01 -10.37 13.45
N ILE A 56 7.02 -10.91 14.18
CA ILE A 56 5.62 -10.54 14.00
C ILE A 56 5.41 -9.09 14.47
N VAL A 57 5.96 -8.74 15.64
CA VAL A 57 5.90 -7.37 16.17
C VAL A 57 6.54 -6.39 15.20
N THR A 58 7.76 -6.70 14.72
CA THR A 58 8.46 -5.89 13.71
C THR A 58 7.64 -5.73 12.44
N ALA A 59 7.07 -6.82 11.90
CA ALA A 59 6.25 -6.77 10.68
C ALA A 59 4.99 -5.91 10.83
N ILE A 60 4.33 -5.95 12.00
CA ILE A 60 3.14 -5.13 12.26
C ILE A 60 3.51 -3.65 12.38
N ARG A 61 4.57 -3.34 13.12
CA ARG A 61 5.07 -1.96 13.26
C ARG A 61 5.41 -1.37 11.90
N GLU A 62 6.11 -2.13 11.08
CA GLU A 62 6.48 -1.70 9.74
C GLU A 62 5.28 -1.57 8.81
N ALA A 63 4.32 -2.49 8.89
CA ALA A 63 3.07 -2.35 8.14
C ALA A 63 2.35 -1.04 8.47
N GLY A 64 2.36 -0.61 9.74
CA GLY A 64 1.85 0.70 10.14
C GLY A 64 2.60 1.84 9.46
N ARG A 65 3.94 1.81 9.47
CA ARG A 65 4.80 2.79 8.77
C ARG A 65 4.47 2.87 7.27
N MET A 66 4.43 1.73 6.59
CA MET A 66 4.10 1.64 5.15
C MET A 66 2.71 2.22 4.82
N MET A 67 1.71 1.98 5.69
CA MET A 67 0.35 2.51 5.49
C MET A 67 0.31 4.04 5.64
N ARG A 68 1.07 4.63 6.57
CA ARG A 68 1.16 6.09 6.71
C ARG A 68 1.82 6.75 5.50
N GLU A 69 2.84 6.08 4.95
CA GLU A 69 3.60 6.58 3.80
C GLU A 69 2.91 6.32 2.46
N GLY A 70 1.76 5.64 2.45
CA GLY A 70 1.04 5.32 1.21
C GLY A 70 1.76 4.30 0.32
N VAL A 71 2.68 3.51 0.88
CA VAL A 71 3.45 2.52 0.13
C VAL A 71 2.54 1.32 -0.15
N THR A 72 2.14 1.17 -1.41
CA THR A 72 1.51 -0.06 -1.91
C THR A 72 2.60 -1.02 -2.35
N ALA A 73 2.47 -2.28 -1.95
CA ALA A 73 3.44 -3.29 -2.34
C ALA A 73 3.28 -3.64 -3.82
N ASP A 74 4.30 -3.35 -4.62
CA ASP A 74 4.41 -3.85 -5.98
C ASP A 74 4.72 -5.36 -5.92
N ARG A 75 3.69 -6.19 -6.08
CA ARG A 75 3.88 -7.62 -6.32
C ARG A 75 4.34 -7.81 -7.77
N GLY A 76 5.62 -7.55 -8.02
CA GLY A 76 6.37 -8.03 -9.17
C GLY A 76 5.72 -7.81 -10.53
N ALA A 77 5.98 -6.64 -11.13
CA ALA A 77 5.90 -6.42 -12.56
C ALA A 77 6.95 -7.27 -13.33
N THR A 78 6.82 -8.61 -13.29
CA THR A 78 7.55 -9.53 -14.19
C THR A 78 6.66 -10.71 -14.59
N ALA A 79 5.64 -10.43 -15.41
CA ALA A 79 4.98 -11.44 -16.22
C ALA A 79 4.47 -10.81 -17.51
N ASP A 80 5.32 -10.80 -18.52
CA ASP A 80 4.91 -10.72 -19.92
C ASP A 80 3.87 -11.81 -20.21
N ARG A 81 2.65 -11.38 -20.55
CA ARG A 81 1.79 -12.08 -21.51
C ARG A 81 0.87 -11.03 -22.14
N GLY A 82 1.19 -10.71 -23.40
CA GLY A 82 0.59 -9.65 -24.19
C GLY A 82 -0.93 -9.59 -24.21
N ALA A 83 -1.42 -8.37 -24.15
CA ALA A 83 -2.71 -7.97 -24.69
C ALA A 83 -2.60 -6.51 -25.15
N THR A 84 -2.12 -6.31 -26.38
CA THR A 84 -2.50 -5.14 -27.16
C THR A 84 -4.01 -5.22 -27.40
N ALA A 85 -4.79 -4.67 -26.48
CA ALA A 85 -6.22 -4.48 -26.65
C ALA A 85 -6.57 -3.04 -26.24
N ASN A 86 -6.36 -2.12 -27.18
CA ASN A 86 -7.05 -0.85 -27.14
C ASN A 86 -8.53 -1.09 -27.48
N ARG A 87 -9.44 -0.78 -26.57
CA ARG A 87 -10.79 -0.23 -26.84
C ARG A 87 -11.47 0.11 -25.50
N GLY A 88 -11.79 1.39 -25.33
CA GLY A 88 -12.21 1.96 -24.04
C GLY A 88 -13.64 1.68 -23.59
N ALA A 89 -13.90 2.11 -22.37
CA ALA A 89 -15.21 2.42 -21.78
C ALA A 89 -14.92 3.31 -20.54
N THR A 90 -14.93 4.63 -20.70
CA THR A 90 -16.00 5.54 -20.24
C THR A 90 -16.17 5.70 -18.72
N ALA A 91 -15.95 6.96 -18.30
CA ALA A 91 -16.64 7.73 -17.26
C ALA A 91 -16.25 7.54 -15.78
N ASN A 92 -15.59 8.57 -15.22
CA ASN A 92 -16.28 9.42 -14.26
C ASN A 92 -15.73 10.86 -14.30
N ARG A 93 -16.54 11.80 -14.80
CA ARG A 93 -16.31 13.24 -14.71
C ARG A 93 -17.01 13.73 -13.45
N GLY A 94 -16.23 14.26 -12.51
CA GLY A 94 -16.75 14.86 -11.28
C GLY A 94 -15.72 15.80 -10.65
N ALA A 95 -15.44 16.92 -11.30
CA ALA A 95 -14.89 18.10 -10.64
C ALA A 95 -15.32 19.36 -11.42
N THR A 96 -16.10 20.18 -10.75
CA THR A 96 -16.71 21.43 -11.20
C THR A 96 -15.71 22.60 -11.22
N ALA A 97 -16.02 23.60 -12.07
CA ALA A 97 -15.60 25.01 -12.03
C ALA A 97 -14.15 25.29 -12.55
N THR A 98 -13.84 26.24 -13.44
CA THR A 98 -14.54 27.42 -13.99
C THR A 98 -13.89 27.78 -15.33
N ALA A 99 -14.69 28.23 -16.30
CA ALA A 99 -14.23 28.79 -17.57
C ALA A 99 -13.61 30.19 -17.38
N ALA A 100 -12.45 30.43 -17.98
CA ALA A 100 -11.95 31.77 -18.31
C ALA A 100 -11.21 31.70 -19.65
N ASN A 101 -11.40 32.76 -20.43
CA ASN A 101 -11.45 32.81 -21.88
C ASN A 101 -10.07 32.93 -22.56
N ASP A 102 -9.93 32.29 -23.72
CA ASP A 102 -8.85 32.53 -24.68
C ASP A 102 -9.08 33.86 -25.40
N THR A 103 -8.07 34.74 -25.42
CA THR A 103 -7.97 35.77 -26.47
C THR A 103 -6.51 36.13 -26.76
N GLY A 104 -6.08 35.81 -27.99
CA GLY A 104 -5.07 36.55 -28.76
C GLY A 104 -3.61 36.17 -28.46
N THR A 105 -2.68 36.10 -29.40
CA THR A 105 -2.66 36.52 -30.80
C THR A 105 -1.47 35.83 -31.47
N SER A 106 -1.65 35.49 -32.74
CA SER A 106 -0.69 34.97 -33.72
C SER A 106 0.57 35.84 -33.96
N ALA A 107 1.55 35.23 -34.65
CA ALA A 107 2.72 35.79 -35.37
C ALA A 107 4.06 35.65 -34.60
N SER A 108 5.21 35.36 -35.20
CA SER A 108 5.63 34.99 -36.56
C SER A 108 7.11 34.61 -36.49
N ALA A 109 7.61 33.97 -37.54
CA ALA A 109 9.00 33.53 -37.75
C ALA A 109 10.08 34.63 -37.61
N GLY A 110 11.33 34.18 -37.38
CA GLY A 110 12.58 34.95 -37.54
C GLY A 110 13.69 34.30 -36.71
N ALA A 111 14.57 33.48 -37.29
CA ALA A 111 15.75 33.82 -38.09
C ALA A 111 17.04 33.77 -37.26
N ALA A 112 18.07 33.24 -37.92
CA ALA A 112 19.40 32.90 -37.45
C ALA A 112 20.16 33.97 -36.64
N GLY A 113 21.05 33.48 -35.79
CA GLY A 113 22.18 34.19 -35.18
C GLY A 113 23.13 33.17 -34.58
#